data_AF-A0A518II18-F1
#
_entry.id   AF-A0A518II18-F1
#
_cell.length_a   1.000
_cell.length_b   1.000
_cell.length_c   1.000
_cell.angle_alpha   90.00
_cell.angle_beta   90.00
_cell.angle_gamma   90.00
#
_symmetry.space_group_name_H-M   'P 1'
#
loop_
_entity.id
_entity.type
_entity.pdbx_description
1 polymer ?
#
loop_
_entity_poly.entity_id
_entity_poly.type
_entity_poly.pdbx_seq_one_letter_code
_entity_poly.pdbx_strand_id
1 'polypeptide(L)'
;MYRSLLLLLLVLGCQSEPPVDYSTFTIDQLRTKMSDPDPGVRWKAVFETDRRDGQAVQVVEELTSLLADENVEVRRVTTQTMGTMLMDVKPPYSKEVNRAIAALRANQDSDAVVQSGIRIALGIVDSKQK
;
A
#
# COMPACT_ATOMS: atom_id res chain seq x y z
N MET A 1 14.67 56.02 11.47
CA MET A 1 13.77 55.75 10.33
C MET A 1 14.33 54.66 9.38
N TYR A 2 14.87 53.56 9.90
CA TYR A 2 15.11 52.32 9.11
C TYR A 2 14.89 51.07 9.99
N ARG A 3 13.77 51.08 10.74
CA ARG A 3 13.13 49.85 11.25
C ARG A 3 12.49 49.03 10.10
N SER A 4 12.74 49.42 8.84
CA SER A 4 12.22 48.83 7.61
C SER A 4 13.27 48.04 6.81
N LEU A 5 14.35 47.59 7.45
CA LEU A 5 15.26 46.58 6.87
C LEU A 5 15.06 45.18 7.48
N LEU A 6 13.91 44.96 8.14
CA LEU A 6 13.48 43.66 8.69
C LEU A 6 12.27 43.08 7.95
N LEU A 7 11.93 43.63 6.77
CA LEU A 7 10.74 43.26 6.00
C LEU A 7 11.08 43.02 4.52
N LEU A 8 12.21 42.35 4.24
CA LEU A 8 12.49 41.75 2.93
C LEU A 8 12.72 40.24 3.06
N LEU A 9 11.91 39.57 3.90
CA LEU A 9 11.88 38.11 4.06
C LEU A 9 10.43 37.60 4.14
N LEU A 10 9.49 38.23 3.43
CA LEU A 10 8.06 37.88 3.58
C LEU A 10 7.23 38.04 2.30
N VAL A 11 7.82 37.85 1.13
CA VAL A 11 7.06 37.65 -0.10
C VAL A 11 7.82 36.66 -0.98
N LEU A 12 7.42 35.39 -0.94
CA LEU A 12 7.30 34.48 -2.08
C LEU A 12 6.92 33.08 -1.55
N GLY A 13 5.62 32.82 -1.55
CA GLY A 13 5.01 31.49 -1.67
C GLY A 13 5.38 30.45 -0.62
N CYS A 14 4.37 30.01 0.13
CA CYS A 14 4.22 28.58 0.37
C CYS A 14 4.21 27.89 -1.01
N GLN A 15 5.37 27.60 -1.60
CA GLN A 15 5.45 26.64 -2.67
C GLN A 15 5.21 25.29 -2.00
N SER A 16 3.94 24.93 -1.81
CA SER A 16 3.60 23.52 -1.62
C SER A 16 4.25 22.80 -2.79
N GLU A 17 5.22 21.93 -2.51
CA GLU A 17 5.79 21.07 -3.54
C GLU A 17 4.63 20.48 -4.36
N PRO A 18 4.74 20.46 -5.69
CA PRO A 18 3.67 19.90 -6.51
C PRO A 18 3.36 18.49 -5.97
N PRO A 19 2.07 18.14 -5.83
CA PRO A 19 1.71 16.85 -5.28
C PRO A 19 2.40 15.74 -6.09
N VAL A 20 3.12 14.86 -5.39
CA VAL A 20 3.82 13.74 -6.02
C VAL A 20 2.81 12.91 -6.80
N ASP A 21 3.05 12.74 -8.10
CA ASP A 21 2.23 11.92 -8.98
C ASP A 21 2.77 10.48 -9.03
N TYR A 22 2.18 9.63 -8.18
CA TYR A 22 2.55 8.21 -8.04
C TYR A 22 2.19 7.38 -9.28
N SER A 23 1.32 7.87 -10.17
CA SER A 23 0.94 7.14 -11.38
C SER A 23 2.12 6.97 -12.35
N THR A 24 3.11 7.86 -12.25
CA THR A 24 4.34 7.86 -13.08
C THR A 24 5.43 6.91 -12.58
N PHE A 25 5.30 6.38 -11.35
CA PHE A 25 6.36 5.58 -10.74
C PHE A 25 6.45 4.19 -11.37
N THR A 26 7.63 3.58 -11.42
CA THR A 26 7.77 2.15 -11.72
C THR A 26 7.30 1.31 -10.53
N ILE A 27 7.17 -0.02 -10.71
CA ILE A 27 6.87 -0.92 -9.58
C ILE A 27 7.98 -0.87 -8.51
N ASP A 28 9.24 -0.79 -8.91
CA ASP A 28 10.36 -0.70 -7.96
C ASP A 28 10.35 0.61 -7.16
N GLN A 29 9.95 1.71 -7.80
CA GLN A 29 9.76 2.99 -7.12
C GLN A 29 8.59 2.92 -6.12
N LEU A 30 7.45 2.33 -6.51
CA LEU A 30 6.34 2.11 -5.56
C LEU A 30 6.76 1.21 -4.40
N ARG A 31 7.49 0.12 -4.66
CA ARG A 31 8.04 -0.78 -3.64
C ARG A 31 8.84 -0.01 -2.59
N THR A 32 9.71 0.88 -3.03
CA THR A 32 10.50 1.74 -2.13
C THR A 32 9.60 2.62 -1.26
N LYS A 33 8.50 3.14 -1.81
CA LYS A 33 7.55 4.00 -1.10
C LYS A 33 6.66 3.26 -0.10
N MET A 34 6.56 1.93 -0.18
CA MET A 34 5.85 1.13 0.82
C MET A 34 6.53 1.11 2.20
N SER A 35 7.78 1.59 2.32
CA SER A 35 8.50 1.71 3.60
C SER A 35 8.69 3.16 4.07
N ASP A 36 7.99 4.11 3.44
CA ASP A 36 8.12 5.53 3.78
C ASP A 36 7.57 5.82 5.20
N PRO A 37 8.19 6.72 5.99
CA PRO A 37 7.69 7.06 7.32
C PRO A 37 6.27 7.66 7.31
N ASP A 38 5.88 8.35 6.24
CA ASP A 38 4.53 8.90 6.13
C ASP A 38 3.53 7.81 5.68
N PRO A 39 2.51 7.48 6.51
CA PRO A 39 1.49 6.49 6.11
C PRO A 39 0.71 6.90 4.87
N GLY A 40 0.59 8.21 4.58
CA GLY A 40 -0.03 8.70 3.35
C GLY A 40 0.78 8.33 2.10
N VAL A 41 2.10 8.30 2.20
CA VAL A 41 2.99 7.83 1.11
C VAL A 41 2.87 6.33 0.92
N ARG A 42 2.90 5.55 2.02
CA ARG A 42 2.73 4.09 1.97
C ARG A 42 1.37 3.71 1.38
N TRP A 43 0.30 4.36 1.82
CA TRP A 43 -1.05 4.15 1.31
C TRP A 43 -1.13 4.40 -0.20
N LYS A 44 -0.59 5.53 -0.68
CA LYS A 44 -0.56 5.85 -2.13
C LYS A 44 0.25 4.83 -2.91
N ALA A 45 1.36 4.36 -2.36
CA ALA A 45 2.20 3.36 -3.02
C ALA A 45 1.45 2.04 -3.23
N VAL A 46 0.72 1.57 -2.21
CA VAL A 46 -0.12 0.37 -2.32
C VAL A 46 -1.28 0.59 -3.28
N PHE A 47 -1.98 1.71 -3.14
CA PHE A 47 -3.11 2.07 -4.00
C PHE A 47 -2.73 2.12 -5.49
N GLU A 48 -1.63 2.80 -5.84
CA GLU A 48 -1.18 2.84 -7.23
C GLU A 48 -0.63 1.50 -7.74
N THR A 49 -0.21 0.61 -6.83
CA THR A 49 0.17 -0.75 -7.22
C THR A 49 -1.07 -1.59 -7.58
N ASP A 50 -2.16 -1.47 -6.81
CA ASP A 50 -3.43 -2.17 -7.09
C ASP A 50 -4.01 -1.80 -8.46
N ARG A 51 -3.84 -0.55 -8.87
CA ARG A 51 -4.30 -0.03 -10.17
C ARG A 51 -3.51 -0.56 -11.37
N ARG A 52 -2.45 -1.33 -11.16
CA ARG A 52 -1.62 -1.90 -12.21
C ARG A 52 -1.99 -3.36 -12.42
N ASP A 53 -2.76 -3.61 -13.46
CA ASP A 53 -3.29 -4.93 -13.82
C ASP A 53 -2.23 -6.04 -13.67
N GLY A 54 -2.45 -6.93 -12.69
CA GLY A 54 -1.60 -8.09 -12.41
C GLY A 54 -0.20 -7.80 -11.85
N GLN A 55 0.16 -6.54 -11.54
CA GLN A 55 1.51 -6.21 -11.06
C GLN A 55 1.66 -6.27 -9.54
N ALA A 56 0.56 -6.32 -8.79
CA ALA A 56 0.59 -6.41 -7.32
C ALA A 56 1.38 -7.62 -6.79
N VAL A 57 1.42 -8.73 -7.55
CA VAL A 57 2.21 -9.92 -7.18
C VAL A 57 3.72 -9.64 -7.10
N GLN A 58 4.21 -8.63 -7.81
CA GLN A 58 5.62 -8.27 -7.81
C GLN A 58 6.07 -7.65 -6.47
N VAL A 59 5.14 -7.16 -5.66
CA VAL A 59 5.40 -6.53 -4.35
C VAL A 59 4.77 -7.30 -3.19
N VAL A 60 4.56 -8.60 -3.39
CA VAL A 60 3.84 -9.44 -2.42
C VAL A 60 4.52 -9.50 -1.04
N GLU A 61 5.84 -9.37 -0.98
CA GLU A 61 6.58 -9.37 0.29
C GLU A 61 6.36 -8.05 1.07
N GLU A 62 6.32 -6.93 0.36
CA GLU A 62 6.00 -5.62 0.93
C GLU A 62 4.54 -5.56 1.39
N LEU A 63 3.60 -6.02 0.56
CA LEU A 63 2.19 -6.13 0.95
C LEU A 63 2.03 -7.03 2.19
N THR A 64 2.75 -8.15 2.26
CA THR A 64 2.72 -9.03 3.43
C THR A 64 3.20 -8.31 4.70
N SER A 65 4.24 -7.48 4.58
CA SER A 65 4.77 -6.69 5.71
C SER A 65 3.78 -5.62 6.17
N LEU A 66 3.08 -4.97 5.23
CA LEU A 66 2.10 -3.93 5.51
C LEU A 66 0.79 -4.43 6.15
N LEU A 67 0.56 -5.75 6.23
CA LEU A 67 -0.53 -6.31 7.04
C LEU A 67 -0.40 -5.99 8.54
N ALA A 68 0.80 -5.63 9.00
CA ALA A 68 1.08 -5.22 10.38
C ALA A 68 1.35 -3.71 10.51
N ASP A 69 1.04 -2.91 9.48
CA ASP A 69 1.29 -1.47 9.49
C ASP A 69 0.56 -0.78 10.65
N GLU A 70 1.21 0.18 11.31
CA GLU A 70 0.60 0.92 12.43
C GLU A 70 -0.67 1.70 12.00
N ASN A 71 -0.71 2.16 10.75
CA ASN A 71 -1.79 2.95 10.22
C ASN A 71 -2.88 2.06 9.61
N VAL A 72 -4.10 2.20 10.13
CA VAL A 72 -5.24 1.38 9.71
C VAL A 72 -5.61 1.55 8.23
N GLU A 73 -5.44 2.74 7.66
CA GLU A 73 -5.75 2.97 6.25
C GLU A 73 -4.76 2.23 5.33
N VAL A 74 -3.49 2.15 5.72
CA VAL A 74 -2.47 1.35 5.01
C VAL A 74 -2.83 -0.13 5.08
N ARG A 75 -3.22 -0.64 6.25
CA ARG A 75 -3.66 -2.04 6.38
C ARG A 75 -4.91 -2.34 5.55
N ARG A 76 -5.89 -1.43 5.54
CA ARG A 76 -7.13 -1.56 4.74
C ARG A 76 -6.81 -1.68 3.25
N VAL A 77 -6.07 -0.73 2.68
CA VAL A 77 -5.72 -0.77 1.26
C VAL A 77 -4.86 -2.00 0.94
N THR A 78 -3.97 -2.41 1.84
CA THR A 78 -3.16 -3.62 1.67
C THR A 78 -4.02 -4.87 1.55
N THR A 79 -5.01 -5.07 2.43
CA THR A 79 -5.89 -6.24 2.34
C THR A 79 -6.76 -6.24 1.09
N GLN A 80 -7.20 -5.06 0.64
CA GLN A 80 -7.89 -4.90 -0.65
C GLN A 80 -6.98 -5.34 -1.80
N THR A 81 -5.77 -4.79 -1.88
CA THR A 81 -4.80 -5.09 -2.94
C THR A 81 -4.39 -6.57 -2.94
N MET A 82 -4.23 -7.18 -1.77
CA MET A 82 -3.97 -8.62 -1.67
C MET A 82 -5.15 -9.45 -2.18
N GLY A 83 -6.40 -9.01 -1.95
CA GLY A 83 -7.58 -9.62 -2.56
C GLY A 83 -7.54 -9.57 -4.09
N THR A 84 -7.28 -8.39 -4.66
CA THR A 84 -7.12 -8.21 -6.12
C THR A 84 -6.01 -9.10 -6.68
N MET A 85 -4.83 -9.04 -6.08
CA MET A 85 -3.68 -9.89 -6.45
C MET A 85 -4.05 -11.37 -6.44
N LEU A 86 -4.78 -11.84 -5.42
CA LEU A 86 -5.20 -13.23 -5.29
C LEU A 86 -6.29 -13.62 -6.31
N MET A 87 -7.05 -12.69 -6.87
CA MET A 87 -7.92 -12.95 -8.02
C MET A 87 -7.12 -13.18 -9.31
N ASP A 88 -5.99 -12.50 -9.49
CA ASP A 88 -5.18 -12.59 -10.71
C ASP A 88 -4.26 -13.82 -10.74
N VAL A 89 -3.66 -14.18 -9.60
CA VAL A 89 -2.73 -15.32 -9.53
C VAL A 89 -3.48 -16.66 -9.50
N LYS A 90 -2.92 -17.67 -10.17
CA LYS A 90 -3.49 -19.03 -10.22
C LYS A 90 -2.62 -20.02 -9.45
N PRO A 91 -3.22 -21.09 -8.88
CA PRO A 91 -2.44 -22.22 -8.37
C PRO A 91 -1.66 -22.91 -9.52
N PRO A 92 -0.50 -23.54 -9.23
CA PRO A 92 0.18 -23.55 -7.93
C PRO A 92 0.78 -22.19 -7.59
N TYR A 93 0.58 -21.73 -6.34
CA TYR A 93 1.11 -20.46 -5.87
C TYR A 93 2.62 -20.52 -5.64
N SER A 94 3.33 -19.40 -5.86
CA SER A 94 4.74 -19.28 -5.51
C SER A 94 4.95 -19.39 -3.99
N LYS A 95 6.20 -19.54 -3.56
CA LYS A 95 6.56 -19.58 -2.13
C LYS A 95 6.14 -18.28 -1.43
N GLU A 96 6.36 -17.15 -2.08
CA GLU A 96 6.07 -15.80 -1.60
C GLU A 96 4.56 -15.61 -1.43
N VAL A 97 3.77 -16.00 -2.43
CA VAL A 97 2.30 -15.94 -2.35
C VAL A 97 1.77 -16.87 -1.26
N ASN A 98 2.33 -18.07 -1.09
CA ASN A 98 1.94 -18.97 -0.01
C ASN A 98 2.28 -18.38 1.38
N ARG A 99 3.41 -17.69 1.54
CA ARG A 99 3.72 -16.96 2.79
C ARG A 99 2.70 -15.85 3.05
N ALA A 100 2.33 -15.09 2.03
CA ALA A 100 1.33 -14.04 2.11
C ALA A 100 -0.05 -14.57 2.53
N ILE A 101 -0.48 -15.69 1.96
CA ILE A 101 -1.73 -16.38 2.34
C ILE A 101 -1.66 -16.86 3.80
N ALA A 102 -0.52 -17.40 4.24
CA ALA A 102 -0.34 -17.81 5.64
C ALA A 102 -0.41 -16.61 6.59
N ALA A 103 0.17 -15.46 6.21
CA ALA A 103 0.09 -14.23 6.98
C ALA A 103 -1.36 -13.72 7.10
N LEU A 104 -2.13 -13.74 6.00
CA LEU A 104 -3.56 -13.42 6.02
C LEU A 104 -4.34 -14.35 6.97
N ARG A 105 -4.09 -15.67 6.94
CA ARG A 105 -4.74 -16.64 7.84
C ARG A 105 -4.43 -16.41 9.32
N ALA A 106 -3.22 -15.95 9.63
CA ALA A 106 -2.77 -15.70 11.00
C ALA A 106 -3.16 -14.30 11.51
N ASN A 107 -3.63 -13.40 10.64
CA ASN A 107 -3.87 -12.01 10.99
C ASN A 107 -5.17 -11.84 11.80
N GLN A 108 -5.04 -11.30 13.01
CA GLN A 108 -6.13 -11.00 13.94
C GLN A 108 -6.29 -9.48 14.17
N ASP A 109 -6.28 -8.68 13.09
CA ASP A 109 -6.54 -7.25 13.15
C ASP A 109 -7.83 -6.90 13.91
N SER A 110 -7.79 -5.84 14.71
CA SER A 110 -8.96 -5.30 15.40
C SER A 110 -9.90 -4.53 14.47
N ASP A 111 -9.41 -4.03 13.33
CA ASP A 111 -10.24 -3.28 12.39
C ASP A 111 -11.13 -4.21 11.57
N ALA A 112 -12.44 -3.97 11.63
CA ALA A 112 -13.44 -4.80 10.96
C ALA A 112 -13.34 -4.77 9.42
N VAL A 113 -12.84 -3.67 8.84
CA VAL A 113 -12.66 -3.55 7.39
C VAL A 113 -11.47 -4.39 6.95
N VAL A 114 -10.34 -4.30 7.68
CA VAL A 114 -9.16 -5.17 7.46
C VAL A 114 -9.56 -6.65 7.55
N GLN A 115 -10.28 -7.05 8.60
CA GLN A 115 -10.76 -8.43 8.77
C GLN A 115 -11.72 -8.88 7.66
N SER A 116 -12.53 -7.96 7.12
CA SER A 116 -13.41 -8.28 5.98
C SER A 116 -12.60 -8.46 4.70
N GLY A 117 -11.59 -7.63 4.45
CA GLY A 117 -10.65 -7.79 3.34
C GLY A 117 -9.91 -9.12 3.39
N ILE A 118 -9.41 -9.51 4.57
CA ILE A 118 -8.78 -10.82 4.81
C ILE A 118 -9.72 -11.97 4.46
N ARG A 119 -10.96 -11.95 4.95
CA ARG A 119 -11.95 -13.00 4.67
C ARG A 119 -12.26 -13.12 3.18
N ILE A 120 -12.38 -12.00 2.47
CA ILE A 120 -12.59 -11.99 1.01
C ILE A 120 -11.38 -12.60 0.29
N ALA A 121 -10.17 -12.15 0.62
CA ALA A 121 -8.93 -12.64 0.04
C ALA A 121 -8.75 -14.16 0.24
N LEU A 122 -9.02 -14.67 1.44
CA LEU A 122 -8.94 -16.10 1.74
C LEU A 122 -10.07 -16.90 1.06
N GLY A 123 -11.28 -16.34 0.96
CA GLY A 123 -12.37 -16.95 0.21
C GLY A 123 -12.02 -17.16 -1.27
N ILE A 124 -11.31 -16.21 -1.89
CA ILE A 124 -10.79 -16.34 -3.26
C ILE A 124 -9.81 -17.53 -3.35
N VAL A 125 -8.86 -17.62 -2.42
CA VAL A 125 -7.89 -18.73 -2.36
C VAL A 125 -8.59 -20.08 -2.25
N ASP A 126 -9.52 -20.21 -1.29
CA ASP A 126 -10.21 -21.45 -1.01
C ASP A 126 -11.11 -21.87 -2.19
N SER A 127 -11.66 -20.91 -2.94
CA SER A 127 -12.44 -21.20 -4.16
C SER A 127 -11.62 -21.77 -5.31
N LYS A 128 -10.31 -21.42 -5.38
CA LYS A 128 -9.39 -21.84 -6.44
C LYS A 128 -8.67 -23.16 -6.15
N GLN A 129 -8.74 -23.65 -4.92
CA GLN A 129 -8.09 -24.89 -4.47
C GLN A 129 -9.04 -26.10 -4.44
N LYS A 130 -10.30 -25.92 -4.86
CA LYS A 130 -11.27 -26.99 -5.07
C LYS A 130 -11.12 -27.58 -6.47
#